data_AF-A0A964BT51-F1
#
_entry.id   AF-A0A964BT51-F1
#
_cell.length_a   1.000
_cell.length_b   1.000
_cell.length_c   1.000
_cell.angle_alpha   90.00
_cell.angle_beta   90.00
_cell.angle_gamma   90.00
#
_symmetry.space_group_name_H-M   'P 1'
#
loop_
_entity.id
_entity.type
_entity.pdbx_description
1 polymer ?
#
loop_
_entity_poly.entity_id
_entity_poly.type
_entity_poly.pdbx_seq_one_letter_code
_entity_poly.pdbx_strand_id
1 'polypeptide(L)' 'MDFVTNLFSVFGNINFTVIFQLLCVALIMISGPVVIFLLALRGGDL' A
#
# COMPACT_ATOMS: atom_id res chain seq x y z
N MET A 1 -16.21 13.14 -26.84
CA MET A 1 -16.55 13.05 -25.41
C MET A 1 -16.30 11.64 -24.86
N ASP A 2 -16.43 10.60 -25.68
CA ASP A 2 -16.21 9.20 -25.28
C ASP A 2 -14.81 8.86 -24.75
N PHE A 3 -13.73 9.45 -25.27
CA PHE A 3 -12.39 9.18 -24.77
C PHE A 3 -12.21 9.60 -23.30
N VAL A 4 -12.72 10.78 -22.96
CA VAL A 4 -12.68 11.34 -21.59
C VAL A 4 -13.58 10.53 -20.67
N THR A 5 -14.78 10.17 -21.13
CA THR A 5 -15.71 9.31 -20.38
C THR A 5 -15.14 7.91 -20.12
N ASN A 6 -14.48 7.30 -21.13
CA ASN A 6 -13.84 5.99 -20.98
C ASN A 6 -12.67 6.04 -19.98
N LEU A 7 -11.85 7.08 -20.00
CA LEU A 7 -10.76 7.27 -19.04
C LEU A 7 -11.28 7.38 -17.60
N PHE A 8 -12.30 8.21 -17.37
CA PHE A 8 -12.87 8.38 -16.03
C PHE A 8 -13.77 7.22 -15.58
N SER A 9 -14.33 6.44 -16.50
CA SER A 9 -15.12 5.24 -16.16
C SER A 9 -14.29 4.15 -15.49
N VAL A 10 -13.01 4.02 -15.87
CA VAL A 10 -12.06 3.08 -15.23
C VAL A 10 -11.81 3.50 -13.78
N PHE A 11 -11.63 4.80 -13.52
CA PHE A 11 -11.46 5.31 -12.15
C PHE A 11 -12.75 5.30 -11.33
N GLY A 12 -13.92 5.43 -11.98
CA GLY A 12 -15.23 5.39 -11.33
C GLY A 12 -15.64 4.00 -10.85
N ASN A 13 -15.07 2.92 -11.39
CA ASN A 13 -15.35 1.54 -10.96
C ASN A 13 -14.38 1.04 -9.86
N ILE A 14 -13.33 1.80 -9.55
CA ILE A 14 -12.33 1.41 -8.55
C ILE A 14 -12.86 1.68 -7.13
N ASN A 15 -12.82 0.65 -6.27
CA ASN A 15 -13.13 0.79 -4.86
C ASN A 15 -11.90 1.29 -4.08
N PHE A 16 -11.77 2.61 -3.97
CA PHE A 16 -10.68 3.26 -3.25
C PHE A 16 -10.67 2.94 -1.74
N THR A 17 -11.81 2.58 -1.15
CA THR A 17 -11.89 2.19 0.27
C THR A 17 -11.14 0.90 0.53
N VAL A 18 -11.34 -0.13 -0.30
CA VAL A 18 -10.65 -1.43 -0.16
C VAL A 18 -9.16 -1.29 -0.43
N ILE A 19 -8.79 -0.49 -1.43
CA ILE A 19 -7.37 -0.20 -1.72
C ILE A 19 -6.70 0.44 -0.50
N PHE A 20 -7.34 1.44 0.09
CA PHE A 20 -6.78 2.12 1.25
C PHE A 20 -6.71 1.21 2.48
N GLN A 21 -7.73 0.37 2.71
CA GLN A 21 -7.70 -0.64 3.77
C GLN A 21 -6.53 -1.60 3.62
N LEU A 22 -6.34 -2.17 2.43
CA LEU A 22 -5.24 -3.09 2.14
C LEU A 22 -3.88 -2.38 2.26
N LEU A 23 -3.79 -1.14 1.81
CA LEU A 23 -2.58 -0.33 1.94
C LEU A 23 -2.22 -0.09 3.41
N CYS A 24 -3.17 0.31 4.25
CA CYS A 24 -2.94 0.51 5.68
C CYS A 24 -2.49 -0.80 6.36
N VAL A 25 -3.16 -1.91 6.08
CA VAL A 25 -2.80 -3.23 6.64
C VAL A 25 -1.41 -3.65 6.16
N ALA A 26 -1.09 -3.49 4.88
CA ALA A 26 0.22 -3.82 4.33
C ALA A 26 1.34 -3.00 4.99
N LEU A 27 1.13 -1.69 5.19
CA LEU A 27 2.10 -0.84 5.87
C LEU A 27 2.34 -1.26 7.32
N ILE A 28 1.28 -1.63 8.06
CA ILE A 28 1.39 -2.14 9.43
C ILE A 28 2.14 -3.48 9.44
N MET A 29 1.78 -4.41 8.55
CA MET A 29 2.41 -5.72 8.44
C MET A 29 3.90 -5.62 8.11
N ILE A 30 4.28 -4.69 7.24
CA ILE A 30 5.68 -4.46 6.84
C ILE A 30 6.48 -3.75 7.95
N SER A 31 5.83 -2.96 8.80
CA SER A 31 6.51 -2.22 9.88
C SER A 31 7.32 -3.13 10.82
N GLY A 32 6.80 -4.32 11.17
CA GLY A 32 7.49 -5.29 12.03
C GLY A 32 8.79 -5.83 11.41
N PRO A 33 8.73 -6.48 10.23
CA PRO A 33 9.91 -6.96 9.54
C PRO A 33 10.93 -5.87 9.21
N VAL A 34 10.49 -4.64 8.92
CA VAL A 34 11.40 -3.52 8.66
C VAL A 34 12.24 -3.21 9.89
N VAL A 35 11.65 -3.18 11.09
CA VAL A 35 12.42 -2.94 12.33
C VAL A 35 13.47 -4.03 12.55
N ILE A 36 13.09 -5.31 12.40
CA ILE A 36 14.01 -6.44 12.56
C ILE A 36 15.14 -6.38 11.52
N PHE A 37 14.81 -6.10 10.26
CA PHE A 37 15.78 -5.97 9.18
C PHE A 37 16.80 -4.86 9.47
N LEU A 38 16.33 -3.71 9.95
CA LEU A 38 17.19 -2.59 10.32
C LEU A 38 18.09 -2.91 11.53
N LEU A 39 17.57 -3.61 12.55
CA LEU A 39 18.37 -4.04 13.70
C LEU A 39 19.45 -5.04 13.29
N ALA A 40 19.11 -6.00 12.42
CA ALA A 40 20.04 -6.99 11.91
C ALA A 40 21.18 -6.36 11.10
N LEU A 41 20.87 -5.42 10.20
CA LEU A 41 21.87 -4.71 9.41
C LEU A 41 22.80 -3.82 10.25
N ARG A 42 22.29 -3.29 11.37
CA ARG A 42 23.04 -2.39 12.25
C ARG A 42 23.83 -3.14 13.33
N GLY A 43 23.73 -4.47 13.40
CA GLY A 43 24.35 -5.27 14.45
C GLY A 43 23.81 -4.91 15.85
N GLY A 44 22.54 -4.50 15.93
CA GLY A 44 21.86 -4.23 17.19
C GLY A 44 21.49 -5.52 17.92
N ASP A 45 20.97 -5.38 19.14
CA ASP A 45 20.40 -6.51 19.89
C ASP A 45 19.05 -6.88 19.25
N LEU A 46 18.99 -8.07 18.66
CA LEU A 46 17.84 -8.61 17.92
C LEU A 46 16.88 -9.35 18.84
#